data_AF-A0A6I3L5R5-F1
#
_entry.id   AF-A0A6I3L5R5-F1
#
_cell.length_a   1.000
_cell.length_b   1.000
_cell.length_c   1.000
_cell.angle_alpha   90.00
_cell.angle_beta   90.00
_cell.angle_gamma   90.00
#
_symmetry.space_group_name_H-M   'P 1'
#
loop_
_entity.id
_entity.type
_entity.pdbx_description
1 polymer ?
#
loop_
_entity_poly.entity_id
_entity_poly.type
_entity_poly.pdbx_seq_one_letter_code
_entity_poly.pdbx_strand_id
1 'polypeptide(L)'
;MLAFFDQLAKAGMKAETFFLEANEEYVVDIHRGYSTKGEGAVDTMWALVWHFNADGKVDRVDNLSLDQHQMDTYIWKNFSLAPLPTRLAVE
;
A
#
# COMPACT_ATOMS: atom_id res chain seq x y z
N MET A 1 7.01 4.69 -7.91
CA MET A 1 6.81 3.23 -7.73
C MET A 1 7.97 2.58 -6.95
N LEU A 2 9.24 2.65 -7.40
CA LEU A 2 10.37 2.03 -6.68
C LEU A 2 10.59 2.56 -5.25
N ALA A 3 10.52 3.88 -5.05
CA ALA A 3 10.69 4.48 -3.73
C ALA A 3 9.63 4.01 -2.71
N PHE A 4 8.39 3.76 -3.16
CA PHE A 4 7.33 3.23 -2.30
C PHE A 4 7.63 1.81 -1.84
N PHE A 5 8.03 0.92 -2.75
CA PHE A 5 8.40 -0.45 -2.39
C PHE A 5 9.63 -0.53 -1.47
N ASP A 6 10.60 0.39 -1.62
CA ASP A 6 11.72 0.51 -0.67
C ASP A 6 11.23 0.85 0.74
N GLN A 7 10.25 1.75 0.88
CA GLN A 7 9.65 2.05 2.19
C GLN A 7 8.89 0.84 2.76
N LEU A 8 8.14 0.08 1.94
CA LEU A 8 7.48 -1.15 2.39
C LEU A 8 8.49 -2.18 2.92
N ALA A 9 9.64 -2.33 2.25
CA ALA A 9 10.70 -3.22 2.70
C ALA A 9 11.31 -2.76 4.04
N LYS A 10 11.52 -1.45 4.22
CA LYS A 10 12.00 -0.86 5.49
C LYS A 10 11.01 -1.07 6.64
N ALA A 11 9.71 -0.90 6.37
CA ALA A 11 8.62 -1.21 7.30
C ALA A 11 8.46 -2.72 7.60
N GLY A 12 9.17 -3.58 6.85
CA GLY A 12 9.07 -5.02 7.01
C GLY A 12 7.67 -5.54 6.70
N MET A 13 6.99 -4.93 5.72
CA MET A 13 5.66 -5.36 5.30
C MET A 13 5.73 -6.75 4.67
N LYS A 14 4.76 -7.59 5.02
CA LYS A 14 4.56 -8.95 4.52
C LYS A 14 3.13 -9.10 4.02
N ALA A 15 2.94 -9.98 3.05
CA ALA A 15 1.65 -10.28 2.47
C ALA A 15 1.48 -11.80 2.37
N GLU A 16 0.30 -12.28 2.73
CA GLU A 16 -0.15 -13.68 2.62
C GLU A 16 -1.42 -13.69 1.77
N THR A 17 -1.30 -14.05 0.49
CA THR A 17 -2.42 -14.06 -0.46
C THR A 17 -3.39 -15.19 -0.15
N PHE A 18 -4.67 -14.84 -0.07
CA PHE A 18 -5.76 -15.80 0.13
C PHE A 18 -6.51 -16.08 -1.16
N PHE A 19 -6.69 -15.05 -1.98
CA PHE A 19 -7.50 -15.11 -3.19
C PHE A 19 -6.93 -14.17 -4.24
N LEU A 20 -7.00 -14.58 -5.50
CA LEU A 20 -6.59 -13.78 -6.64
C LEU A 20 -7.50 -14.12 -7.81
N GLU A 21 -8.06 -13.09 -8.44
CA GLU A 21 -8.82 -13.20 -9.67
C GLU A 21 -8.34 -12.17 -10.68
N ALA A 22 -8.55 -12.49 -11.95
CA ALA A 22 -8.18 -11.61 -13.05
C ALA A 22 -9.24 -11.64 -14.14
N ASN A 23 -9.40 -10.51 -14.81
CA ASN A 23 -10.12 -10.40 -16.07
C ASN A 23 -9.29 -9.59 -17.08
N GLU A 24 -9.91 -9.10 -18.15
CA GLU A 24 -9.22 -8.38 -19.23
C GLU A 24 -8.55 -7.07 -18.77
N GLU A 25 -9.15 -6.38 -17.80
CA GLU A 25 -8.70 -5.05 -17.36
C GLU A 25 -8.15 -5.04 -15.93
N TYR A 26 -8.48 -6.05 -15.11
CA TYR A 26 -8.19 -6.04 -13.69
C TYR A 26 -7.51 -7.31 -13.21
N VAL A 27 -6.63 -7.14 -12.22
CA VAL A 27 -6.20 -8.19 -11.30
C VAL A 27 -6.57 -7.72 -9.90
N VAL A 28 -7.27 -8.57 -9.14
CA VAL A 28 -7.62 -8.28 -7.74
C VAL A 28 -7.07 -9.39 -6.87
N ASP A 29 -6.30 -9.02 -5.86
CA ASP A 29 -5.85 -9.95 -4.83
C ASP A 29 -6.39 -9.57 -3.45
N ILE A 30 -6.82 -10.57 -2.70
CA ILE A 30 -7.17 -10.46 -1.28
C ILE A 30 -6.07 -11.13 -0.48
N HIS A 31 -5.48 -10.40 0.44
CA HIS A 31 -4.37 -10.89 1.25
C HIS A 31 -4.43 -10.36 2.68
N ARG A 32 -3.82 -11.08 3.61
CA ARG A 32 -3.43 -10.50 4.90
C ARG A 32 -2.12 -9.75 4.70
N GLY A 33 -2.11 -8.48 5.08
CA GLY A 33 -0.93 -7.62 5.02
C GLY A 33 -0.55 -7.17 6.41
N TYR A 34 0.71 -7.39 6.80
CA TYR A 34 1.18 -7.08 8.14
C TYR A 34 2.62 -6.55 8.19
N SER A 35 2.92 -5.71 9.18
CA SER A 35 4.24 -5.14 9.44
C SER A 35 5.02 -6.01 10.44
N THR A 36 6.33 -6.17 10.24
CA THR A 36 7.23 -6.85 11.19
C THR A 36 8.19 -5.90 11.91
N LYS A 37 8.15 -4.60 11.58
CA LYS A 37 9.01 -3.56 12.15
C LYS A 37 8.18 -2.29 12.40
N GLY A 38 8.72 -1.42 13.26
CA GLY A 38 8.11 -0.13 13.58
C GLY A 38 7.32 -0.14 14.90
N GLU A 39 6.84 1.03 15.29
CA GLU A 39 5.96 1.19 16.45
C GLU A 39 4.48 1.07 16.03
N GLY A 40 3.73 0.24 16.75
CA GLY A 40 2.42 -0.23 16.30
C GLY A 40 2.55 -1.43 15.35
N ALA A 41 1.45 -2.12 15.11
CA ALA A 41 1.40 -3.22 14.16
C ALA A 41 0.24 -2.99 13.20
N VAL A 42 0.56 -3.04 11.91
CA VAL A 42 -0.45 -3.32 10.88
C VAL A 42 -0.55 -4.83 10.78
N ASP A 43 -1.76 -5.34 10.87
CA ASP A 43 -2.12 -6.73 10.61
C ASP A 43 -3.61 -6.75 10.30
N THR A 44 -3.92 -6.68 9.01
CA THR A 44 -5.29 -6.57 8.53
C THR A 44 -5.42 -7.21 7.15
N MET A 45 -6.66 -7.35 6.69
CA MET A 45 -6.93 -7.78 5.33
C MET A 45 -6.89 -6.61 4.37
N TRP A 46 -6.48 -6.90 3.14
CA TRP A 46 -6.38 -5.94 2.05
C TRP A 46 -7.05 -6.52 0.80
N ALA A 47 -7.62 -5.63 0.00
CA ALA A 47 -7.91 -5.89 -1.40
C ALA A 47 -7.05 -4.95 -2.25
N LEU A 48 -6.14 -5.52 -3.03
CA LEU A 48 -5.28 -4.77 -3.92
C LEU A 48 -5.77 -4.94 -5.36
N VAL A 49 -6.21 -3.82 -5.94
CA VAL A 49 -6.89 -3.78 -7.23
C VAL A 49 -5.95 -3.12 -8.24
N TRP A 50 -5.51 -3.90 -9.21
CA TRP A 50 -4.65 -3.45 -10.30
C TRP A 50 -5.51 -3.28 -11.55
N HIS A 51 -5.40 -2.13 -12.21
CA HIS A 51 -6.01 -1.90 -13.53
C HIS A 51 -4.92 -1.84 -14.60
N PHE A 52 -5.22 -2.42 -15.76
CA PHE A 52 -4.36 -2.46 -16.92
C PHE A 52 -5.00 -1.67 -18.06
N ASN A 53 -4.23 -0.80 -18.69
CA ASN A 53 -4.67 -0.08 -19.89
C ASN A 53 -4.65 -0.99 -21.14
N ALA A 54 -5.11 -0.45 -22.27
CA ALA A 54 -5.15 -1.18 -23.55
C ALA A 54 -3.78 -1.68 -24.06
N ASP A 55 -2.66 -1.10 -23.58
CA ASP A 55 -1.30 -1.56 -23.89
C ASP A 55 -0.83 -2.68 -22.94
N GLY A 56 -1.69 -3.16 -22.05
CA GLY A 56 -1.37 -4.17 -21.04
C GLY A 56 -0.46 -3.65 -19.92
N LYS A 57 -0.42 -2.33 -19.67
CA LYS A 57 0.38 -1.73 -18.61
C LYS A 57 -0.49 -1.33 -17.43
N VAL A 58 0.05 -1.49 -16.22
CA VAL A 58 -0.59 -0.97 -15.00
C VAL A 58 -0.60 0.55 -15.06
N ASP A 59 -1.79 1.15 -15.03
CA ASP A 59 -1.99 2.60 -14.98
C ASP A 59 -2.63 3.06 -13.67
N ARG A 60 -3.25 2.16 -12.91
CA ARG A 60 -3.83 2.42 -11.59
C ARG A 60 -3.69 1.21 -10.67
N VAL A 61 -3.43 1.49 -9.39
CA VAL A 61 -3.41 0.50 -8.32
C VAL A 61 -4.10 1.10 -7.10
N ASP A 62 -5.17 0.46 -6.65
CA ASP A 62 -5.93 0.87 -5.47
C ASP A 62 -5.71 -0.16 -4.35
N ASN A 63 -5.22 0.28 -3.19
CA ASN A 63 -4.96 -0.58 -2.04
C ASN A 63 -6.00 -0.33 -0.94
N LEU A 64 -6.94 -1.24 -0.79
CA LEU A 64 -8.09 -1.09 0.09
C LEU A 64 -7.85 -1.88 1.38
N SER A 65 -7.69 -1.18 2.51
CA SER A 65 -7.54 -1.81 3.82
C SER A 65 -8.90 -2.10 4.45
N LEU A 66 -9.04 -3.26 5.10
CA LEU A 66 -10.16 -3.53 5.98
C LEU A 66 -10.15 -2.63 7.24
N ASP A 67 -8.95 -2.19 7.66
CA ASP A 67 -8.77 -1.26 8.78
C ASP A 67 -7.81 -0.13 8.39
N GLN A 68 -8.35 0.87 7.69
CA GLN A 68 -7.60 2.05 7.28
C GLN A 68 -7.04 2.83 8.49
N HIS A 69 -7.75 2.84 9.61
CA HIS A 69 -7.32 3.58 10.80
C HIS A 69 -6.08 2.97 11.45
N GLN A 70 -5.95 1.64 11.44
CA GLN A 70 -4.74 0.94 11.88
C GLN A 70 -3.55 1.31 11.00
N MET A 71 -3.72 1.31 9.67
CA MET A 71 -2.67 1.72 8.74
C MET A 71 -2.26 3.18 8.96
N ASP A 72 -3.23 4.09 9.08
CA ASP A 72 -2.96 5.50 9.31
C ASP A 72 -2.15 5.70 10.60
N THR A 73 -2.58 5.05 11.69
CA THR A 73 -1.88 5.10 12.98
C THR A 73 -0.43 4.61 12.87
N TYR A 74 -0.20 3.52 12.14
CA TYR A 74 1.15 3.01 11.88
C TYR A 74 1.99 4.04 11.10
N ILE A 75 1.43 4.62 10.04
CA ILE A 75 2.15 5.62 9.24
C ILE A 75 2.54 6.82 10.10
N TRP A 76 1.61 7.36 10.90
CA TRP A 76 1.86 8.49 11.79
C TRP A 76 2.99 8.25 12.80
N LYS A 77 3.12 7.01 13.29
CA LYS A 77 4.16 6.65 14.26
C LYS A 77 5.54 6.42 13.64
N ASN A 78 5.60 5.99 12.39
CA ASN A 78 6.83 5.48 11.78
C ASN A 78 7.42 6.40 10.71
N PHE A 79 6.63 7.31 10.13
CA PHE A 79 7.05 8.18 9.04
C PHE A 79 6.82 9.63 9.39
N SER A 80 7.92 10.39 9.49
CA SER A 80 7.85 11.83 9.61
C SER A 80 7.63 12.45 8.24
N LEU A 81 6.50 13.13 8.06
CA LEU A 81 6.25 13.93 6.88
C LEU A 81 7.16 15.15 6.88
N ALA A 82 7.55 15.62 5.68
CA ALA A 82 8.21 16.90 5.56
C ALA A 82 7.32 18.02 6.18
N PRO A 83 7.91 19.07 6.75
CA PRO A 83 7.16 20.21 7.25
C PRO A 83 6.23 20.79 6.17
N LEU A 84 5.07 21.32 6.59
CA LEU A 84 4.07 21.86 5.66
C LEU A 84 4.63 22.87 4.64
N PRO A 85 5.54 23.80 4.99
CA PRO A 85 6.12 24.72 4.00
C PRO A 85 6.81 23.99 2.84
N THR A 86 7.49 22.87 3.11
CA THR A 86 8.15 22.05 2.09
C THR A 86 7.15 21.25 1.26
N ARG A 87 6.05 20.82 1.86
CA ARG A 87 5.01 20.04 1.16
C ARG A 87 4.11 20.89 0.25
N LEU A 88 3.96 22.18 0.57
CA LEU A 88 3.12 23.13 -0.16
C LEU A 88 3.90 23.99 -1.15
N ALA A 89 5.24 23.88 -1.17
CA ALA A 89 6.04 24.52 -2.19
C ALA A 89 5.65 23.94 -3.55
N VAL A 90 5.14 24.79 -4.43
CA VAL A 90 4.89 24.46 -5.82
C VAL A 90 6.26 24.39 -6.51
N GLU A 91 6.56 23.27 -7.18
CA GLU A 91 7.71 23.19 -8.09
C GLU A 91 7.55 24.14 -9.28
#